data_AF-A0A8T4J3H6-F1
#
_entry.id   AF-A0A8T4J3H6-F1
#
_cell.length_a   1.000
_cell.length_b   1.000
_cell.length_c   1.000
_cell.angle_alpha   90.00
_cell.angle_beta   90.00
_cell.angle_gamma   90.00
#
_symmetry.space_group_name_H-M   'P 1'
#
loop_
_entity.id
_entity.type
_entity.pdbx_description
1 polymer ?
#
loop_
_entity_poly.entity_id
_entity_poly.type
_entity_poly.pdbx_seq_one_letter_code
_entity_poly.pdbx_strand_id
1 'polypeptide(L)' 'PAPAHSPPVPAPSRVRAVALLPVDYGVFCAVFLLLGSERVFLAGYAVFFAAHALFLAGFLIKWFRELSAPPAG' A
#
# COMPACT_ATOMS: atom_id res chain seq x y z
N PRO A 1 24.97 31.60 15.64
CA PRO A 1 24.29 30.28 15.54
C PRO A 1 24.90 29.43 14.42
N ALA A 2 25.51 28.29 14.76
CA ALA A 2 26.09 27.36 13.78
C ALA A 2 24.97 26.58 13.05
N PRO A 3 25.15 26.19 11.77
CA PRO A 3 24.12 25.45 11.02
C PRO A 3 23.92 24.07 11.61
N ALA A 4 22.67 23.75 11.98
CA ALA A 4 22.29 22.43 12.46
C ALA A 4 22.56 21.38 11.38
N HIS A 5 23.27 20.31 11.73
CA HIS A 5 23.46 19.15 10.84
C HIS A 5 22.13 18.42 10.69
N SER A 6 21.56 18.45 9.49
CA SER A 6 20.40 17.61 9.16
C SER A 6 20.85 16.15 9.07
N PRO A 7 20.17 15.20 9.75
CA PRO A 7 20.49 13.79 9.62
C PRO A 7 20.30 13.34 8.17
N PRO A 8 21.10 12.37 7.68
CA PRO A 8 21.00 11.87 6.32
C PRO A 8 19.62 11.23 6.07
N VAL A 9 18.98 11.59 4.95
CA VAL A 9 17.70 11.01 4.54
C VAL A 9 17.91 9.53 4.16
N PRO A 10 17.17 8.58 4.75
CA PRO A 10 17.28 7.17 4.40
C PRO A 10 17.00 6.94 2.91
N ALA A 11 17.79 6.07 2.28
CA ALA A 11 17.57 5.71 0.88
C ALA A 11 16.18 5.05 0.70
N PRO A 12 15.46 5.38 -0.38
CA PRO A 12 14.13 4.84 -0.62
C PRO A 12 14.17 3.31 -0.79
N SER A 13 13.27 2.61 -0.09
CA SER A 13 13.15 1.15 -0.19
C SER A 13 12.32 0.76 -1.42
N ARG A 14 12.95 0.02 -2.34
CA ARG A 14 12.28 -0.53 -3.54
C ARG A 14 11.15 -1.48 -3.16
N VAL A 15 11.33 -2.29 -2.12
CA VAL A 15 10.31 -3.23 -1.64
C VAL A 15 9.07 -2.47 -1.14
N ARG A 16 9.28 -1.39 -0.38
CA ARG A 16 8.18 -0.54 0.09
C ARG A 16 7.45 0.13 -1.08
N ALA A 17 8.19 0.60 -2.09
CA ALA A 17 7.59 1.22 -3.27
C ALA A 17 6.70 0.23 -4.03
N VAL A 18 7.19 -1.00 -4.30
CA VAL A 18 6.41 -2.03 -4.98
C VAL A 18 5.19 -2.46 -4.17
N ALA A 19 5.31 -2.57 -2.85
CA ALA A 19 4.19 -2.90 -1.98
C ALA A 19 3.09 -1.82 -1.97
N LEU A 20 3.44 -0.55 -2.24
CA LEU A 20 2.48 0.55 -2.26
C LEU A 20 1.81 0.78 -3.61
N LEU A 21 2.34 0.20 -4.70
CA LEU A 21 1.77 0.30 -6.06
C LEU A 21 0.26 0.07 -6.13
N PRO A 22 -0.35 -0.89 -5.41
CA PRO A 22 -1.80 -1.07 -5.46
C PRO A 22 -2.57 0.15 -4.94
N VAL A 23 -2.02 0.85 -3.95
CA VAL A 23 -2.64 2.02 -3.30
C VAL A 23 -2.41 3.30 -4.13
N ASP A 24 -1.50 3.26 -5.10
CA ASP A 24 -1.28 4.36 -6.04
C ASP A 24 -2.41 4.41 -7.08
N TYR A 25 -3.13 5.53 -7.11
CA TYR A 25 -4.21 5.78 -8.08
C TYR A 25 -3.75 5.60 -9.54
N GLY A 26 -2.47 5.81 -9.86
CA GLY A 26 -1.94 5.61 -11.21
C GLY A 26 -2.03 4.17 -11.70
N VAL A 27 -1.75 3.18 -10.83
CA VAL A 27 -1.82 1.76 -11.20
C VAL A 27 -3.27 1.29 -11.28
N PHE A 28 -4.14 1.82 -10.41
CA PHE A 28 -5.59 1.66 -10.56
C PHE A 28 -6.09 2.20 -11.90
N CYS A 29 -5.65 3.41 -12.29
CA CYS A 29 -6.02 4.02 -13.57
C CYS A 29 -5.59 3.16 -14.78
N ALA A 30 -4.48 2.43 -14.69
CA ALA A 30 -4.02 1.55 -15.77
C ALA A 30 -5.01 0.40 -16.07
N VAL A 31 -5.84 -0.02 -15.10
CA VAL A 31 -6.88 -1.03 -15.31
C VAL A 31 -7.92 -0.56 -16.33
N PHE A 32 -8.19 0.74 -16.43
CA PHE A 32 -9.13 1.28 -17.43
C PHE A 32 -8.65 1.12 -18.88
N LEU A 33 -7.35 0.89 -19.12
CA LEU A 33 -6.85 0.55 -20.45
C LEU A 33 -7.41 -0.79 -20.95
N LEU A 34 -7.89 -1.64 -20.04
CA LEU A 34 -8.48 -2.94 -20.36
C LEU A 34 -9.98 -2.84 -20.74
N LEU A 35 -10.57 -1.64 -20.71
CA LEU A 35 -12.01 -1.41 -20.93
C LEU A 35 -12.52 -1.94 -22.30
N GLY A 36 -11.62 -2.11 -23.28
CA GLY A 36 -11.95 -2.73 -24.57
C GLY A 36 -12.39 -4.19 -24.48
N SER A 37 -12.18 -4.86 -23.34
CA SER A 37 -12.65 -6.23 -23.09
C SER A 37 -13.17 -6.38 -21.67
N GLU A 38 -14.48 -6.59 -21.54
CA GLU A 38 -15.15 -6.73 -20.24
C GLU A 38 -14.50 -7.81 -19.35
N ARG A 39 -14.21 -8.99 -19.91
CA ARG A 39 -13.61 -10.09 -19.14
C ARG A 39 -12.22 -9.75 -18.61
N VAL A 40 -11.40 -9.12 -19.45
CA VAL A 40 -10.03 -8.75 -19.08
C VAL A 40 -10.05 -7.62 -18.05
N PHE A 41 -10.93 -6.63 -18.24
CA PHE A 41 -11.19 -5.57 -17.27
C PHE A 41 -11.63 -6.12 -15.91
N LEU A 42 -12.64 -7.00 -15.88
CA LEU A 42 -13.14 -7.60 -14.65
C LEU A 42 -12.06 -8.42 -13.93
N ALA A 43 -11.28 -9.21 -14.67
CA ALA A 43 -10.17 -9.98 -14.09
C ALA A 43 -9.11 -9.07 -13.47
N GLY A 44 -8.69 -8.02 -14.19
CA GLY A 44 -7.72 -7.04 -13.69
C GLY A 44 -8.24 -6.30 -12.46
N TYR A 45 -9.51 -5.89 -12.48
CA TYR A 45 -10.18 -5.22 -11.38
C TYR A 45 -10.31 -6.14 -10.15
N ALA A 46 -10.63 -7.42 -10.33
CA ALA A 46 -10.73 -8.40 -9.26
C ALA A 46 -9.38 -8.67 -8.57
N VAL A 47 -8.28 -8.73 -9.33
CA VAL A 47 -6.92 -8.84 -8.78
C VAL A 47 -6.59 -7.62 -7.92
N PHE A 48 -6.92 -6.42 -8.41
CA PHE A 48 -6.73 -5.17 -7.67
C PHE A 48 -7.52 -5.12 -6.37
N PHE A 49 -8.78 -5.56 -6.42
CA PHE A 49 -9.65 -5.69 -5.26
C PHE A 49 -9.06 -6.66 -4.23
N ALA A 50 -8.59 -7.84 -4.66
CA ALA A 50 -7.98 -8.82 -3.77
C ALA A 50 -6.72 -8.26 -3.08
N ALA A 51 -5.85 -7.57 -3.82
CA ALA A 51 -4.68 -6.92 -3.25
C ALA A 51 -5.07 -5.90 -2.15
N HIS A 52 -6.06 -5.04 -2.42
CA HIS A 52 -6.54 -4.07 -1.43
C HIS A 52 -7.15 -4.75 -0.19
N ALA A 53 -7.95 -5.80 -0.39
CA ALA A 53 -8.55 -6.54 0.71
C ALA A 53 -7.49 -7.16 1.63
N LEU A 54 -6.42 -7.72 1.05
CA LEU A 54 -5.29 -8.25 1.82
C LEU A 54 -4.56 -7.16 2.61
N PHE A 55 -4.29 -6.01 1.98
CA PHE A 55 -3.70 -4.86 2.67
C PHE A 55 -4.57 -4.39 3.83
N LEU A 56 -5.87 -4.19 3.58
CA LEU A 56 -6.84 -3.76 4.58
C LEU A 56 -6.86 -4.75 5.76
N ALA A 57 -7.00 -6.05 5.49
CA ALA A 57 -7.02 -7.07 6.53
C ALA A 57 -5.70 -7.10 7.32
N GLY A 58 -4.55 -7.06 6.65
CA GLY A 58 -3.24 -7.07 7.30
C GLY A 58 -3.04 -5.87 8.22
N PHE A 59 -3.38 -4.67 7.74
CA PHE A 59 -3.33 -3.46 8.56
C PHE A 59 -4.33 -3.51 9.71
N LEU A 60 -5.57 -3.95 9.46
CA LEU A 60 -6.59 -4.07 10.50
C LEU A 60 -6.13 -4.99 11.63
N ILE A 61 -5.60 -6.17 11.29
CA ILE A 61 -5.05 -7.13 12.27
C ILE A 61 -3.90 -6.50 13.03
N LYS A 62 -2.97 -5.81 12.34
CA LYS A 62 -1.84 -5.14 12.98
C LYS A 62 -2.32 -4.12 14.03
N TRP A 63 -3.18 -3.19 13.61
CA TRP A 63 -3.68 -2.12 14.48
C TRP A 63 -4.51 -2.68 15.64
N PHE A 64 -5.36 -3.68 15.38
CA PHE A 64 -6.15 -4.31 16.42
C PHE A 64 -5.26 -4.98 17.48
N ARG A 65 -4.16 -5.61 17.08
CA ARG A 65 -3.17 -6.19 17.99
C ARG A 65 -2.42 -5.14 18.79
N GLU A 66 -2.05 -4.02 18.17
CA GLU A 66 -1.39 -2.90 18.87
C GLU A 66 -2.33 -2.26 19.90
N LEU A 67 -3.62 -2.08 19.57
CA LEU A 67 -4.61 -1.50 20.49
C LEU A 67 -5.03 -2.47 21.62
N SER A 68 -5.01 -3.77 21.34
CA SER A 68 -5.35 -4.80 22.34
C SER A 68 -4.17 -5.17 23.25
N ALA A 69 -2.96 -4.66 22.96
CA ALA A 69 -1.80 -4.92 23.80
C ALA A 69 -2.03 -4.28 25.19
N PRO A 70 -1.94 -5.05 26.29
CA PRO A 70 -2.03 -4.49 27.62
C PRO A 70 -0.96 -3.40 27.80
N PRO A 71 -1.24 -2.32 28.56
CA PRO A 71 -0.20 -1.37 28.90
C PRO A 71 0.94 -2.13 29.57
N ALA A 72 2.18 -1.92 29.08
CA ALA A 72 3.35 -2.47 29.73
C ALA A 72 3.34 -1.93 31.18
N GLY A 73 3.17 -2.85 32.13
CA GLY A 73 2.99 -2.54 33.56
C GLY A 73 4.14 -1.74 34.13
#